data_AF-A0A819ZNJ5-F1
#
_entry.id   AF-A0A819ZNJ5-F1
#
_cell.length_a   1.000
_cell.length_b   1.000
_cell.length_c   1.000
_cell.angle_alpha   90.00
_cell.angle_beta   90.00
_cell.angle_gamma   90.00
#
_symmetry.space_group_name_H-M   'P 1'
#
loop_
_entity.id
_entity.type
_entity.pdbx_description
1 polymer ?
#
loop_
_entity_poly.entity_id
_entity_poly.type
_entity_poly.pdbx_seq_one_letter_code
_entity_poly.pdbx_strand_id
1 'polypeptide(L)'
;FSEWRQYFNQQKTDARNKKLDDEINQTTKDIPVGVLQLFRFADRIDIFLMIIALFFVLMHGVCALANIILFGRITGLFATTSFAVDCDNQYQNLESTIINNTVCPLGIDLNALNYDRLHKLCHYDNKTISSTLSPLTPLFHDNVMHLIYWFFGLSILAFLSCSLEYICWTVATKRQTSRMSVLLFQSLIQRVIIGLILLMILSIIISFVLNWQLSLIMSCLIPLLVGSSLIFGKVITRETEAQLSTYSKAGQIAQEVFSSLRTVLSFNGSKYQQKQYEKELKLNEWYTVRKDAAFGTFMGWLSFINFVVYSVGFTFGSILMAYGNHRSLTISEILVVVNMFAQALGYLTAIGPFFQSISEAQGAAVTVFQLIDEAHDANINEREILEENISDERSISNINGDIEFDNVSFSYPSRENATALNNLKLIARANQTTALVGSSG
;
A
#
# COMPACT_ATOMS: atom_id res chain seq x y z
N PHE A 1 -17.42 6.41 -31.19
CA PHE A 1 -17.40 7.43 -30.12
C PHE A 1 -18.75 8.12 -29.92
N SER A 2 -19.50 8.50 -30.98
CA SER A 2 -20.82 9.15 -30.87
C SER A 2 -21.93 8.24 -30.32
N GLU A 3 -22.03 7.00 -30.80
CA GLU A 3 -23.00 6.01 -30.30
C GLU A 3 -22.78 5.67 -28.82
N TRP A 4 -21.52 5.52 -28.42
CA TRP A 4 -21.12 5.35 -27.03
C TRP A 4 -21.54 6.55 -26.16
N ARG A 5 -21.39 7.79 -26.67
CA ARG A 5 -21.76 9.00 -25.94
C ARG A 5 -23.27 9.12 -25.70
N GLN A 6 -24.09 8.70 -26.66
CA GLN A 6 -25.55 8.66 -26.52
C GLN A 6 -26.00 7.58 -25.53
N TYR A 7 -25.47 6.36 -25.65
CA TYR A 7 -25.72 5.27 -24.71
C TYR A 7 -25.37 5.67 -23.27
N PHE A 8 -24.22 6.32 -23.07
CA PHE A 8 -23.78 6.78 -21.75
C PHE A 8 -24.60 7.93 -21.19
N ASN A 9 -25.03 8.88 -22.02
CA ASN A 9 -25.90 9.95 -21.54
C ASN A 9 -27.22 9.38 -21.02
N GLN A 10 -27.78 8.37 -21.72
CA GLN A 10 -29.00 7.70 -21.32
C GLN A 10 -28.82 6.91 -20.01
N GLN A 11 -27.75 6.11 -19.89
CA GLN A 11 -27.41 5.42 -18.64
C GLN A 11 -27.07 6.35 -17.48
N LYS A 12 -26.51 7.54 -17.72
CA LYS A 12 -26.18 8.51 -16.66
C LYS A 12 -27.43 9.12 -16.05
N THR A 13 -28.50 9.29 -16.84
CA THR A 13 -29.84 9.65 -16.36
C THR A 13 -30.49 8.49 -15.59
N ASP A 14 -30.43 7.27 -16.12
CA ASP A 14 -31.02 6.09 -15.45
C ASP A 14 -30.30 5.76 -14.13
N ALA A 15 -28.98 5.88 -14.10
CA ALA A 15 -28.18 5.72 -12.89
C ALA A 15 -28.43 6.83 -11.87
N ARG A 16 -28.72 8.08 -12.31
CA ARG A 16 -29.05 9.19 -11.41
C ARG A 16 -30.43 9.00 -10.77
N ASN A 17 -31.41 8.53 -11.54
CA ASN A 17 -32.75 8.23 -11.04
C ASN A 17 -32.73 7.01 -10.11
N LYS A 18 -31.99 5.96 -10.48
CA LYS A 18 -31.80 4.79 -9.62
C LYS A 18 -31.01 5.10 -8.35
N LYS A 19 -30.07 6.05 -8.39
CA LYS A 19 -29.39 6.54 -7.18
C LYS A 19 -30.34 7.30 -6.24
N LEU A 20 -31.35 7.96 -6.79
CA LEU A 20 -32.42 8.59 -6.03
C LEU A 20 -33.32 7.52 -5.36
N ASP A 21 -33.64 6.44 -6.08
CA ASP A 21 -34.41 5.32 -5.56
C ASP A 21 -33.63 4.46 -4.55
N ASP A 22 -32.32 4.29 -4.75
CA ASP A 22 -31.39 3.63 -3.82
C ASP A 22 -31.13 4.52 -2.59
N GLU A 23 -31.11 5.85 -2.71
CA GLU A 23 -31.06 6.80 -1.58
C GLU A 23 -32.35 6.75 -0.74
N ILE A 24 -33.50 6.42 -1.33
CA ILE A 24 -34.77 6.23 -0.62
C ILE A 24 -34.82 4.86 0.09
N ASN A 25 -34.09 3.85 -0.39
CA ASN A 25 -34.01 2.51 0.22
C ASN A 25 -32.76 2.28 1.11
N GLN A 26 -31.85 3.25 1.22
CA GLN A 26 -30.64 3.17 2.06
C GLN A 26 -30.89 3.62 3.50
N THR A 27 -31.65 2.85 4.28
CA THR A 27 -31.68 3.01 5.75
C THR A 27 -30.71 2.10 6.51
N THR A 28 -29.90 1.29 5.82
CA THR A 28 -28.77 0.57 6.44
C THR A 28 -27.52 0.77 5.61
N LYS A 29 -26.91 1.94 5.75
CA LYS A 29 -25.54 2.13 5.29
C LYS A 29 -24.65 1.36 6.26
N ASP A 30 -24.35 0.12 5.92
CA ASP A 30 -23.44 -0.74 6.66
C ASP A 30 -22.14 0.01 6.94
N ILE A 31 -21.92 0.34 8.21
CA ILE A 31 -20.75 1.10 8.65
C ILE A 31 -19.53 0.20 8.37
N PRO A 32 -18.53 0.66 7.60
CA PRO A 32 -17.38 -0.17 7.29
C PRO A 32 -16.70 -0.59 8.60
N VAL A 33 -16.43 -1.89 8.72
CA VAL A 33 -15.80 -2.47 9.90
C VAL A 33 -14.50 -1.74 10.19
N GLY A 34 -14.25 -1.41 11.47
CA GLY A 34 -13.02 -0.75 11.87
C GLY A 34 -11.79 -1.58 11.49
N VAL A 35 -10.73 -0.90 11.07
CA VAL A 35 -9.40 -1.48 10.75
C VAL A 35 -8.93 -2.48 11.82
N LEU A 36 -9.08 -2.14 13.11
CA LEU A 36 -8.70 -3.01 14.22
C LEU A 36 -9.70 -4.16 14.46
N GLN A 37 -10.97 -3.96 14.13
CA GLN A 37 -12.00 -5.00 14.26
C GLN A 37 -11.78 -6.15 13.26
N LEU A 38 -11.11 -5.91 12.12
CA LEU A 38 -10.68 -7.00 11.22
C LEU A 38 -9.79 -8.04 11.91
N PHE A 39 -9.13 -7.67 13.01
CA PHE A 39 -8.27 -8.58 13.77
C PHE A 39 -8.92 -9.17 15.01
N ARG A 40 -10.26 -9.06 15.17
CA ARG A 40 -10.99 -9.60 16.34
C ARG A 40 -10.72 -11.09 16.58
N PHE A 41 -10.42 -11.85 15.52
CA PHE A 41 -10.14 -13.29 15.57
C PHE A 41 -8.64 -13.65 15.56
N ALA A 42 -7.73 -12.67 15.68
CA ALA A 42 -6.30 -12.94 15.74
C ALA A 42 -5.90 -13.45 17.12
N ASP A 43 -5.28 -14.64 17.17
CA ASP A 43 -4.78 -15.19 18.44
C ASP A 43 -3.48 -14.51 18.88
N ARG A 44 -3.08 -14.76 20.13
CA ARG A 44 -1.80 -14.29 20.70
C ARG A 44 -0.58 -14.62 19.82
N ILE A 45 -0.58 -15.80 19.19
CA ILE A 45 0.51 -16.22 18.28
C ILE A 45 0.50 -15.38 17.00
N ASP A 46 -0.68 -15.09 16.46
CA ASP A 46 -0.83 -14.31 15.22
C ASP A 46 -0.40 -12.86 15.48
N ILE A 47 -0.81 -12.29 16.62
CA ILE A 47 -0.37 -10.96 17.07
C ILE A 47 1.15 -10.93 17.26
N PHE A 48 1.73 -11.95 17.90
CA PHE A 48 3.18 -12.05 18.11
C PHE A 48 3.96 -12.11 16.79
N LEU A 49 3.52 -12.95 15.85
CA LEU A 49 4.13 -13.06 14.51
C LEU A 49 4.05 -11.74 13.74
N MET A 50 2.92 -11.02 13.82
CA MET A 50 2.77 -9.70 13.20
C MET A 50 3.69 -8.63 13.80
N ILE A 51 3.96 -8.68 15.11
CA ILE A 51 4.89 -7.76 15.77
C ILE A 51 6.32 -8.06 15.34
N ILE A 52 6.70 -9.34 15.30
CA ILE A 52 8.02 -9.76 14.80
C ILE A 52 8.19 -9.36 13.33
N ALA A 53 7.17 -9.55 12.50
CA ALA A 53 7.21 -9.13 11.11
C ALA A 53 7.45 -7.63 10.99
N LEU A 54 6.74 -6.80 11.77
CA LEU A 54 6.94 -5.35 11.80
C LEU A 54 8.37 -4.97 12.21
N PHE A 55 8.96 -5.68 13.18
CA PHE A 55 10.36 -5.48 13.54
C PHE A 55 11.30 -5.74 12.36
N PHE A 56 11.08 -6.85 11.63
CA PHE A 56 11.89 -7.17 10.44
C PHE A 56 11.67 -6.18 9.28
N VAL A 57 10.46 -5.63 9.10
CA VAL A 57 10.17 -4.54 8.13
C VAL A 57 11.05 -3.33 8.45
N LEU A 58 11.05 -2.90 9.71
CA LEU A 58 11.83 -1.75 10.14
C LEU A 58 13.33 -2.03 10.00
N MET A 59 13.78 -3.22 10.37
CA MET A 59 15.20 -3.60 10.23
C MET A 59 15.63 -3.62 8.76
N HIS A 60 14.83 -4.21 7.87
CA HIS A 60 15.07 -4.20 6.42
C HIS A 60 15.17 -2.76 5.89
N GLY A 61 14.20 -1.92 6.22
CA GLY A 61 14.19 -0.52 5.78
C GLY A 61 15.36 0.29 6.32
N VAL A 62 15.69 0.18 7.61
CA VAL A 62 16.85 0.86 8.21
C VAL A 62 18.16 0.41 7.57
N CYS A 63 18.31 -0.89 7.28
CA CYS A 63 19.49 -1.40 6.57
C CYS A 63 19.59 -0.81 5.15
N ALA A 64 18.46 -0.71 4.43
CA ALA A 64 18.41 -0.08 3.12
C ALA A 64 18.81 1.40 3.17
N LEU A 65 18.32 2.17 4.15
CA LEU A 65 18.71 3.56 4.35
C LEU A 65 20.19 3.70 4.75
N ALA A 66 20.70 2.82 5.63
CA ALA A 66 22.10 2.80 6.02
C ALA A 66 23.04 2.48 4.83
N ASN A 67 22.62 1.59 3.93
CA ASN A 67 23.35 1.31 2.69
C ASN A 67 23.48 2.54 1.79
N ILE A 68 22.46 3.40 1.72
CA ILE A 68 22.54 4.65 0.96
C ILE A 68 23.61 5.58 1.57
N ILE A 69 23.69 5.67 2.90
CA ILE A 69 24.71 6.47 3.59
C ILE A 69 26.12 5.93 3.31
N LEU A 70 26.31 4.60 3.41
CA LEU A 70 27.60 3.96 3.12
C LEU A 70 27.99 4.16 1.66
N PHE A 71 27.06 3.96 0.74
CA PHE A 71 27.28 4.21 -0.69
C PHE A 71 27.74 5.65 -0.92
N GLY A 72 27.05 6.63 -0.31
CA GLY A 72 27.45 8.03 -0.37
C GLY A 72 28.87 8.26 0.13
N ARG A 73 29.25 7.68 1.29
CA ARG A 73 30.61 7.81 1.84
C ARG A 73 31.67 7.21 0.91
N ILE A 74 31.40 6.03 0.36
CA ILE A 74 32.29 5.36 -0.59
C ILE A 74 32.47 6.24 -1.84
N THR A 75 31.38 6.74 -2.42
CA THR A 75 31.45 7.64 -3.59
C THR A 75 32.18 8.94 -3.27
N GLY A 76 31.96 9.51 -2.08
CA GLY A 76 32.69 10.69 -1.62
C GLY A 76 34.20 10.46 -1.56
N LEU A 77 34.63 9.34 -0.98
CA LEU A 77 36.04 8.96 -0.91
C LEU A 77 36.66 8.79 -2.29
N PHE A 78 35.97 8.08 -3.20
CA PHE A 78 36.44 7.95 -4.59
C PHE A 78 36.53 9.31 -5.29
N ALA A 79 35.52 10.17 -5.15
CA ALA A 79 35.51 11.48 -5.78
C ALA A 79 36.66 12.38 -5.29
N THR A 80 36.92 12.40 -3.97
CA THR A 80 38.04 13.18 -3.42
C THR A 80 39.39 12.66 -3.86
N THR A 81 39.57 11.34 -3.92
CA THR A 81 40.83 10.73 -4.35
C THR A 81 41.05 10.93 -5.84
N SER A 82 40.03 10.76 -6.68
CA SER A 82 40.11 11.05 -8.12
C SER A 82 40.47 12.51 -8.38
N PHE A 83 39.85 13.46 -7.66
CA PHE A 83 40.19 14.87 -7.79
C PHE A 83 41.65 15.17 -7.40
N ALA A 84 42.14 14.55 -6.32
CA ALA A 84 43.53 14.70 -5.90
C ALA A 84 44.52 14.16 -6.95
N VAL A 85 44.23 13.00 -7.55
CA VAL A 85 45.05 12.41 -8.62
C VAL A 85 45.02 13.26 -9.89
N ASP A 86 43.87 13.82 -10.27
CA ASP A 86 43.78 14.70 -11.43
C ASP A 86 44.55 16.02 -11.24
N CYS A 87 44.50 16.60 -10.04
CA CYS A 87 45.31 17.77 -9.70
C CYS A 87 46.82 17.47 -9.78
N ASP A 88 47.27 16.32 -9.26
CA ASP A 88 48.67 15.90 -9.33
C ASP A 88 49.13 15.69 -10.79
N ASN A 89 48.31 15.03 -11.61
CA ASN A 89 48.59 14.83 -13.04
C ASN A 89 48.64 16.17 -13.82
N GLN A 90 47.74 17.10 -13.55
CA GLN A 90 47.78 18.43 -14.18
C GLN A 90 49.02 19.22 -13.76
N TYR A 91 49.44 19.12 -12.50
CA TYR A 91 50.66 19.74 -12.01
C TYR A 91 51.91 19.18 -12.71
N GLN A 92 52.03 17.85 -12.82
CA GLN A 92 53.15 17.19 -13.54
C GLN A 92 53.20 17.58 -15.03
N ASN A 93 52.04 17.72 -15.67
CA ASN A 93 51.94 18.17 -17.06
C ASN A 93 52.35 19.64 -17.23
N LEU A 94 52.03 20.50 -16.26
CA LEU A 94 52.46 21.90 -16.27
C LEU A 94 53.97 22.03 -16.04
N GLU A 95 54.52 21.24 -15.11
CA GLU A 95 55.96 21.19 -14.83
C GLU A 95 56.76 20.74 -16.06
N SER A 96 56.34 19.65 -16.71
CA SER A 96 56.98 19.17 -17.95
C SER A 96 56.85 20.14 -19.13
N THR A 97 55.74 20.87 -19.24
CA THR A 97 55.55 21.90 -20.28
C THR A 97 56.43 23.12 -20.05
N ILE A 98 56.59 23.56 -18.80
CA ILE A 98 57.52 24.64 -18.44
C ILE A 98 58.96 24.21 -18.76
N ILE A 99 59.39 23.03 -18.32
CA ILE A 99 60.75 22.51 -18.56
C ILE A 99 61.05 22.40 -20.07
N ASN A 100 60.10 21.93 -20.87
CA ASN A 100 60.29 21.79 -22.32
C ASN A 100 60.24 23.12 -23.09
N ASN A 101 59.44 24.10 -22.65
CA ASN A 101 59.36 25.44 -23.27
C ASN A 101 60.40 26.44 -22.74
N THR A 102 61.22 26.08 -21.75
CA THR A 102 62.34 26.93 -21.28
C THR A 102 63.53 26.90 -22.26
N VAL A 103 63.50 26.08 -23.31
CA VAL A 103 64.47 26.13 -24.42
C VAL A 103 63.93 27.04 -25.52
N CYS A 104 63.89 28.34 -25.26
CA CYS A 104 63.58 29.36 -26.26
C CYS A 104 64.89 29.78 -26.97
N PRO A 105 64.99 29.76 -28.32
CA PRO A 105 66.24 29.97 -29.05
C PRO A 105 66.63 31.45 -29.22
N LEU A 106 66.50 32.28 -28.18
CA LEU A 106 66.78 33.72 -28.25
C LEU A 106 67.59 34.31 -27.09
N GLY A 107 68.22 33.49 -26.23
CA GLY A 107 69.33 33.97 -25.39
C GLY A 107 69.04 35.17 -24.46
N ILE A 108 67.79 35.35 -24.04
CA ILE A 108 67.45 36.31 -22.98
C ILE A 108 67.29 35.54 -21.68
N ASP A 109 68.25 35.74 -20.79
CA ASP A 109 68.29 35.14 -19.47
C ASP A 109 67.27 35.83 -18.54
N LEU A 110 66.08 35.24 -18.42
CA LEU A 110 65.04 35.66 -17.48
C LEU A 110 65.08 34.86 -16.15
N ASN A 111 66.13 34.05 -15.93
CA ASN A 111 66.09 32.93 -14.99
C ASN A 111 66.89 33.07 -13.68
N ALA A 112 67.26 34.26 -13.23
CA ALA A 112 68.08 34.37 -12.00
C ALA A 112 67.31 34.67 -10.70
N LEU A 113 66.11 35.27 -10.74
CA LEU A 113 65.45 35.78 -9.52
C LEU A 113 64.18 35.05 -9.08
N ASN A 114 63.54 34.29 -9.97
CA ASN A 114 62.32 33.51 -9.64
C ASN A 114 62.52 32.00 -9.70
N TYR A 115 63.53 31.50 -10.42
CA TYR A 115 63.73 30.05 -10.60
C TYR A 115 64.11 29.36 -9.30
N ASP A 116 65.04 29.90 -8.51
CA ASP A 116 65.48 29.27 -7.26
C ASP A 116 64.42 29.39 -6.13
N ARG A 117 63.54 30.39 -6.21
CA ARG A 117 62.44 30.60 -5.25
C ARG A 117 61.21 29.72 -5.58
N LEU A 118 60.85 29.59 -6.86
CA LEU A 118 59.84 28.64 -7.33
C LEU A 118 60.33 27.19 -7.21
N HIS A 119 61.58 26.88 -7.54
CA HIS A 119 62.13 25.53 -7.39
C HIS A 119 62.23 25.12 -5.91
N LYS A 120 62.55 26.03 -4.98
CA LYS A 120 62.51 25.72 -3.53
C LYS A 120 61.09 25.60 -2.97
N LEU A 121 60.12 26.37 -3.46
CA LEU A 121 58.70 26.21 -3.10
C LEU A 121 58.12 24.91 -3.69
N CYS A 122 58.40 24.62 -4.97
CA CYS A 122 57.93 23.43 -5.70
C CYS A 122 58.60 22.12 -5.24
N HIS A 123 59.88 22.12 -4.86
CA HIS A 123 60.54 20.89 -4.38
C HIS A 123 60.23 20.58 -2.91
N TYR A 124 59.91 21.61 -2.12
CA TYR A 124 59.30 21.45 -0.79
C TYR A 124 57.88 20.87 -0.92
N ASP A 125 57.07 21.36 -1.87
CA ASP A 125 55.71 20.84 -2.10
C ASP A 125 55.67 19.45 -2.74
N ASN A 126 56.52 19.15 -3.73
CA ASN A 126 56.54 17.85 -4.42
C ASN A 126 56.96 16.70 -3.48
N LYS A 127 57.95 16.92 -2.59
CA LYS A 127 58.25 15.97 -1.51
C LYS A 127 57.12 15.87 -0.50
N THR A 128 56.42 16.96 -0.19
CA THR A 128 55.33 16.96 0.79
C THR A 128 54.08 16.26 0.25
N ILE A 129 53.74 16.45 -1.03
CA ILE A 129 52.59 15.85 -1.74
C ILE A 129 52.86 14.36 -2.07
N SER A 130 54.03 14.02 -2.62
CA SER A 130 54.42 12.63 -2.89
C SER A 130 54.56 11.80 -1.59
N SER A 131 55.07 12.40 -0.50
CA SER A 131 55.15 11.74 0.82
C SER A 131 53.84 11.74 1.60
N THR A 132 52.84 12.55 1.25
CA THR A 132 51.47 12.42 1.78
C THR A 132 50.64 11.41 1.00
N LEU A 133 50.76 11.36 -0.33
CA LEU A 133 49.96 10.48 -1.20
C LEU A 133 50.37 8.99 -1.10
N SER A 134 51.66 8.69 -0.92
CA SER A 134 52.16 7.32 -0.77
C SER A 134 51.63 6.57 0.48
N PRO A 135 51.57 7.14 1.70
CA PRO A 135 50.92 6.50 2.84
C PRO A 135 49.38 6.60 2.81
N LEU A 136 48.79 7.49 2.01
CA LEU A 136 47.34 7.59 1.84
C LEU A 136 46.75 6.42 1.04
N THR A 137 47.50 5.78 0.14
CA THR A 137 47.00 4.65 -0.67
C THR A 137 46.63 3.38 0.12
N PRO A 138 47.46 2.85 1.06
CA PRO A 138 47.05 1.72 1.89
C PRO A 138 45.94 2.10 2.89
N LEU A 139 46.01 3.30 3.48
CA LEU A 139 44.98 3.79 4.42
C LEU A 139 43.61 4.01 3.72
N PHE A 140 43.62 4.50 2.48
CA PHE A 140 42.45 4.62 1.63
C PHE A 140 41.89 3.25 1.28
N HIS A 141 42.77 2.31 0.90
CA HIS A 141 42.37 0.93 0.60
C HIS A 141 41.70 0.27 1.81
N ASP A 142 42.30 0.36 3.00
CA ASP A 142 41.75 -0.23 4.22
C ASP A 142 40.40 0.39 4.62
N ASN A 143 40.28 1.72 4.56
CA ASN A 143 39.02 2.41 4.86
C ASN A 143 37.91 2.09 3.86
N VAL A 144 38.23 2.05 2.56
CA VAL A 144 37.27 1.71 1.51
C VAL A 144 36.85 0.25 1.62
N MET A 145 37.79 -0.67 1.85
CA MET A 145 37.49 -2.09 2.03
C MET A 145 36.61 -2.32 3.26
N HIS A 146 36.88 -1.66 4.39
CA HIS A 146 36.03 -1.72 5.56
C HIS A 146 34.59 -1.24 5.26
N LEU A 147 34.43 -0.11 4.56
CA LEU A 147 33.11 0.39 4.15
C LEU A 147 32.38 -0.57 3.19
N ILE A 148 33.10 -1.21 2.27
CA ILE A 148 32.57 -2.21 1.35
C ILE A 148 32.08 -3.44 2.12
N TYR A 149 32.86 -3.94 3.09
CA TYR A 149 32.43 -5.06 3.94
C TYR A 149 31.16 -4.72 4.74
N TRP A 150 31.06 -3.52 5.29
CA TRP A 150 29.83 -3.05 5.95
C TRP A 150 28.65 -2.95 4.98
N PHE A 151 28.86 -2.48 3.75
CA PHE A 151 27.83 -2.40 2.73
C PHE A 151 27.29 -3.78 2.35
N PHE A 152 28.17 -4.76 2.12
CA PHE A 152 27.75 -6.13 1.85
C PHE A 152 27.08 -6.78 3.07
N GLY A 153 27.63 -6.57 4.27
CA GLY A 153 27.05 -7.10 5.52
C GLY A 153 25.64 -6.59 5.77
N LEU A 154 25.40 -5.29 5.62
CA LEU A 154 24.07 -4.69 5.74
C LEU A 154 23.13 -5.12 4.62
N SER A 155 23.63 -5.33 3.40
CA SER A 155 22.83 -5.86 2.29
C SER A 155 22.37 -7.29 2.53
N ILE A 156 23.25 -8.15 3.06
CA ILE A 156 22.90 -9.52 3.47
C ILE A 156 21.88 -9.48 4.62
N LEU A 157 22.10 -8.62 5.62
CA LEU A 157 21.15 -8.46 6.72
C LEU A 157 19.78 -7.97 6.23
N ALA A 158 19.74 -7.01 5.32
CA ALA A 158 18.51 -6.53 4.69
C ALA A 158 17.77 -7.66 3.96
N PHE A 159 18.50 -8.47 3.18
CA PHE A 159 17.92 -9.61 2.47
C PHE A 159 17.35 -10.68 3.42
N LEU A 160 18.09 -11.02 4.48
CA LEU A 160 17.64 -11.95 5.52
C LEU A 160 16.41 -11.41 6.26
N SER A 161 16.41 -10.11 6.59
CA SER A 161 15.28 -9.44 7.24
C SER A 161 14.03 -9.49 6.38
N CYS A 162 14.13 -9.17 5.10
CA CYS A 162 13.02 -9.22 4.14
C CYS A 162 12.47 -10.66 4.00
N SER A 163 13.36 -11.65 3.97
CA SER A 163 12.96 -13.06 3.92
C SER A 163 12.20 -13.49 5.18
N LEU A 164 12.69 -13.10 6.37
CA LEU A 164 12.06 -13.40 7.65
C LEU A 164 10.72 -12.68 7.81
N GLU A 165 10.64 -11.42 7.41
CA GLU A 165 9.41 -10.64 7.33
C GLU A 165 8.36 -11.38 6.48
N TYR A 166 8.71 -11.76 5.25
CA TYR A 166 7.80 -12.45 4.33
C TYR A 166 7.27 -13.77 4.92
N ILE A 167 8.15 -14.56 5.54
CA ILE A 167 7.77 -15.81 6.21
C ILE A 167 6.80 -15.52 7.37
N CYS A 168 7.12 -14.56 8.24
CA CYS A 168 6.28 -14.22 9.39
C CYS A 168 4.89 -13.76 8.95
N TRP A 169 4.82 -12.89 7.93
CA TRP A 169 3.53 -12.47 7.35
C TRP A 169 2.76 -13.65 6.80
N THR A 170 3.38 -14.47 5.95
CA THR A 170 2.72 -15.60 5.29
C THR A 170 2.21 -16.65 6.29
N VAL A 171 2.97 -16.94 7.35
CA VAL A 171 2.56 -17.88 8.40
C VAL A 171 1.40 -17.31 9.22
N ALA A 172 1.47 -16.03 9.61
CA ALA A 172 0.37 -15.36 10.29
C ALA A 172 -0.91 -15.36 9.41
N THR A 173 -0.77 -15.08 8.10
CA THR A 173 -1.89 -15.16 7.15
C THR A 173 -2.52 -16.54 7.16
N LYS A 174 -1.70 -17.58 6.94
CA LYS A 174 -2.19 -18.93 6.78
C LYS A 174 -2.98 -19.40 8.00
N ARG A 175 -2.52 -19.03 9.20
CA ARG A 175 -3.20 -19.34 10.47
C ARG A 175 -4.51 -18.57 10.64
N GLN A 176 -4.54 -17.30 10.25
CA GLN A 176 -5.75 -16.48 10.33
C GLN A 176 -6.80 -16.92 9.29
N THR A 177 -6.37 -17.21 8.05
CA THR A 177 -7.25 -17.69 6.96
C THR A 177 -7.77 -19.10 7.20
N SER A 178 -7.08 -19.96 7.96
CA SER A 178 -7.65 -21.27 8.30
C SER A 178 -8.83 -21.16 9.28
N ARG A 179 -8.98 -20.03 9.96
CA ARG A 179 -10.02 -19.78 10.98
C ARG A 179 -11.15 -18.89 10.48
N MET A 180 -10.84 -18.07 9.49
CA MET A 180 -11.78 -17.19 8.82
C MET A 180 -11.89 -17.63 7.37
N SER A 181 -13.09 -18.00 6.91
CA SER A 181 -13.36 -18.29 5.50
C SER A 181 -12.67 -17.26 4.59
N VAL A 182 -12.14 -17.73 3.45
CA VAL A 182 -11.21 -17.15 2.45
C VAL A 182 -11.33 -15.63 2.11
N LEU A 183 -12.35 -14.91 2.57
CA LEU A 183 -12.70 -13.54 2.22
C LEU A 183 -11.95 -12.43 2.99
N LEU A 184 -11.06 -12.72 3.94
CA LEU A 184 -10.30 -11.71 4.72
C LEU A 184 -8.80 -11.69 4.45
N PHE A 185 -8.40 -11.94 3.21
CA PHE A 185 -6.99 -11.95 2.78
C PHE A 185 -6.26 -10.59 2.98
N GLN A 186 -6.98 -9.52 3.31
CA GLN A 186 -6.51 -8.13 3.21
C GLN A 186 -6.23 -7.44 4.57
N SER A 187 -6.42 -8.10 5.72
CA SER A 187 -6.14 -7.50 7.04
C SER A 187 -4.64 -7.20 7.25
N LEU A 188 -3.73 -8.00 6.70
CA LEU A 188 -2.28 -7.90 6.94
C LEU A 188 -1.59 -6.70 6.28
N ILE A 189 -2.30 -6.05 5.37
CA ILE A 189 -1.82 -4.94 4.56
C ILE A 189 -1.51 -3.70 5.42
N GLN A 190 -2.24 -3.52 6.53
CA GLN A 190 -2.15 -2.32 7.36
C GLN A 190 -0.83 -2.18 8.11
N ARG A 191 -0.22 -3.29 8.52
CA ARG A 191 1.03 -3.26 9.29
C ARG A 191 2.26 -3.06 8.41
N VAL A 192 2.20 -3.51 7.15
CA VAL A 192 3.19 -3.14 6.11
C VAL A 192 3.11 -1.63 5.84
N ILE A 193 1.91 -1.05 5.71
CA ILE A 193 1.73 0.39 5.53
C ILE A 193 2.36 1.18 6.69
N ILE A 194 2.12 0.77 7.95
CA ILE A 194 2.72 1.46 9.11
C ILE A 194 4.25 1.44 9.01
N GLY A 195 4.84 0.30 8.67
CA GLY A 195 6.28 0.20 8.43
C GLY A 195 6.78 1.13 7.33
N LEU A 196 6.10 1.16 6.18
CA LEU A 196 6.44 2.03 5.05
C LEU A 196 6.33 3.53 5.40
N ILE A 197 5.31 3.93 6.16
CA ILE A 197 5.15 5.31 6.63
C ILE A 197 6.29 5.68 7.59
N LEU A 198 6.63 4.81 8.55
CA LEU A 198 7.73 5.05 9.49
C LEU A 198 9.07 5.19 8.75
N LEU A 199 9.32 4.35 7.75
CA LEU A 199 10.54 4.40 6.92
C LEU A 199 10.58 5.65 6.03
N MET A 200 9.45 6.08 5.49
CA MET A 200 9.32 7.34 4.75
C MET A 200 9.63 8.55 5.64
N ILE A 201 9.11 8.57 6.87
CA ILE A 201 9.41 9.64 7.84
C ILE A 201 10.89 9.62 8.19
N LEU A 202 11.45 8.43 8.44
CA LEU A 202 12.86 8.28 8.78
C LEU A 202 13.81 8.74 7.66
N SER A 203 13.52 8.42 6.39
CA SER A 203 14.34 8.85 5.26
C SER A 203 14.32 10.38 5.07
N ILE A 204 13.17 11.01 5.29
CA ILE A 204 13.06 12.48 5.28
C ILE A 204 13.86 13.08 6.44
N ILE A 205 13.73 12.55 7.67
CA ILE A 205 14.47 13.04 8.84
C ILE A 205 15.98 12.95 8.61
N ILE A 206 16.48 11.81 8.14
CA ILE A 206 17.91 11.62 7.85
C ILE A 206 18.39 12.65 6.81
N SER A 207 17.60 12.90 5.77
CA SER A 207 17.92 13.91 4.75
C SER A 207 18.06 15.31 5.35
N PHE A 208 17.11 15.72 6.21
CA PHE A 208 17.14 17.02 6.89
C PHE A 208 18.34 17.16 7.83
N VAL A 209 18.72 16.09 8.52
CA VAL A 209 19.90 16.07 9.41
C VAL A 209 21.19 16.23 8.62
N LEU A 210 21.29 15.62 7.44
CA LEU A 210 22.48 15.73 6.58
C LEU A 210 22.60 17.12 5.95
N ASN A 211 21.55 17.59 5.28
CA ASN A 211 21.52 18.91 4.70
C ASN A 211 20.12 19.51 4.67
N TRP A 212 19.87 20.49 5.52
CA TRP A 212 18.57 21.13 5.64
C TRP A 212 18.21 22.01 4.43
N GLN A 213 19.19 22.64 3.77
CA GLN A 213 18.94 23.55 2.64
C GLN A 213 18.45 22.77 1.41
N LEU A 214 19.17 21.72 1.02
CA LEU A 214 18.77 20.85 -0.08
C LEU A 214 17.46 20.12 0.25
N SER A 215 17.30 19.66 1.48
CA SER A 215 16.06 18.98 1.92
C SER A 215 14.83 19.89 1.89
N LEU A 216 14.96 21.19 2.20
CA LEU A 216 13.85 22.14 2.08
C LEU A 216 13.40 22.32 0.62
N ILE A 217 14.35 22.46 -0.31
CA ILE A 217 14.04 22.57 -1.75
C ILE A 217 13.29 21.33 -2.23
N MET A 218 13.76 20.15 -1.82
CA MET A 218 13.14 18.87 -2.19
C MET A 218 11.76 18.68 -1.53
N SER A 219 11.57 19.20 -0.32
CA SER A 219 10.29 19.14 0.40
C SER A 219 9.16 19.88 -0.31
N CYS A 220 9.47 20.87 -1.16
CA CYS A 220 8.48 21.53 -2.01
C CYS A 220 7.79 20.57 -3.01
N LEU A 221 8.38 19.41 -3.30
CA LEU A 221 7.79 18.38 -4.17
C LEU A 221 6.80 17.47 -3.41
N ILE A 222 6.84 17.44 -2.07
CA ILE A 222 5.96 16.59 -1.25
C ILE A 222 4.47 16.99 -1.42
N PRO A 223 4.07 18.27 -1.31
CA PRO A 223 2.68 18.67 -1.51
C PRO A 223 2.13 18.32 -2.90
N LEU A 224 2.98 18.45 -3.94
CA LEU A 224 2.60 18.08 -5.30
C LEU A 224 2.27 16.58 -5.39
N LEU A 225 3.10 15.75 -4.76
CA LEU A 225 2.90 14.32 -4.74
C LEU A 225 1.65 13.93 -3.93
N VAL A 226 1.54 14.39 -2.68
CA VAL A 226 0.38 14.10 -1.82
C VAL A 226 -0.92 14.57 -2.48
N GLY A 227 -0.93 15.78 -3.03
CA GLY A 227 -2.09 16.33 -3.75
C GLY A 227 -2.50 15.47 -4.94
N SER A 228 -1.53 15.04 -5.76
CA SER A 228 -1.81 14.16 -6.88
C SER A 228 -2.34 12.79 -6.44
N SER A 229 -1.76 12.19 -5.40
CA SER A 229 -2.21 10.90 -4.84
C SER A 229 -3.65 10.97 -4.33
N LEU A 230 -4.06 12.07 -3.70
CA LEU A 230 -5.44 12.25 -3.23
C LEU A 230 -6.44 12.35 -4.40
N ILE A 231 -6.08 13.10 -5.45
CA ILE A 231 -6.94 13.28 -6.63
C ILE A 231 -7.11 11.96 -7.38
N PHE A 232 -6.00 11.31 -7.73
CA PHE A 232 -6.03 10.03 -8.43
C PHE A 232 -6.66 8.93 -7.57
N GLY A 233 -6.35 8.89 -6.27
CA GLY A 233 -6.96 7.97 -5.32
C GLY A 233 -8.49 8.05 -5.33
N LYS A 234 -9.04 9.27 -5.26
CA LYS A 234 -10.51 9.48 -5.33
C LYS A 234 -11.13 9.01 -6.64
N VAL A 235 -10.45 9.23 -7.77
CA VAL A 235 -10.92 8.75 -9.08
C VAL A 235 -10.89 7.23 -9.13
N ILE A 236 -9.79 6.61 -8.71
CA ILE A 236 -9.62 5.15 -8.70
C ILE A 236 -10.68 4.50 -7.81
N THR A 237 -10.85 4.95 -6.56
CA THR A 237 -11.86 4.41 -5.63
C THR A 237 -13.26 4.48 -6.23
N ARG A 238 -13.64 5.62 -6.83
CA ARG A 238 -14.96 5.78 -7.45
C ARG A 238 -15.20 4.80 -8.60
N GLU A 239 -14.21 4.60 -9.46
CA GLU A 239 -14.34 3.66 -10.60
C GLU A 239 -14.33 2.20 -10.10
N THR A 240 -13.57 1.88 -9.04
CA THR A 240 -13.59 0.56 -8.37
C THR A 240 -14.97 0.25 -7.79
N GLU A 241 -15.61 1.19 -7.09
CA GLU A 241 -16.97 1.01 -6.55
C GLU A 241 -17.99 0.71 -7.67
N ALA A 242 -17.92 1.45 -8.78
CA ALA A 242 -18.78 1.23 -9.94
C ALA A 242 -18.52 -0.13 -10.61
N GLN A 243 -17.24 -0.53 -10.73
CA GLN A 243 -16.84 -1.84 -11.24
C GLN A 243 -17.41 -2.96 -10.35
N LEU A 244 -17.21 -2.90 -9.04
CA LEU A 244 -17.71 -3.91 -8.10
C LEU A 244 -19.24 -4.01 -8.12
N SER A 245 -19.95 -2.89 -8.20
CA SER A 245 -21.41 -2.90 -8.28
C SER A 245 -21.95 -3.60 -9.54
N THR A 246 -21.32 -3.36 -10.69
CA THR A 246 -21.72 -3.96 -11.97
C THR A 246 -21.36 -5.44 -12.03
N TYR A 247 -20.20 -5.81 -11.46
CA TYR A 247 -19.79 -7.20 -11.34
C TYR A 247 -20.73 -8.01 -10.44
N SER A 248 -21.14 -7.43 -9.30
CA SER A 248 -22.09 -8.05 -8.38
C SER A 248 -23.45 -8.34 -9.04
N LYS A 249 -23.97 -7.41 -9.86
CA LYS A 249 -25.20 -7.62 -10.63
C LYS A 249 -25.08 -8.74 -11.65
N ALA A 250 -23.96 -8.82 -12.37
CA ALA A 250 -23.69 -9.92 -13.28
C ALA A 250 -23.65 -11.26 -12.51
N GLY A 251 -23.00 -11.27 -11.35
CA GLY A 251 -22.97 -12.42 -10.44
C GLY A 251 -24.36 -12.84 -9.95
N GLN A 252 -25.23 -11.87 -9.62
CA GLN A 252 -26.61 -12.14 -9.22
C GLN A 252 -27.42 -12.82 -10.33
N ILE A 253 -27.31 -12.32 -11.57
CA ILE A 253 -27.97 -12.94 -12.74
C ILE A 253 -27.48 -14.38 -12.92
N ALA A 254 -26.17 -14.60 -12.86
CA ALA A 254 -25.60 -15.94 -12.98
C ALA A 254 -26.10 -16.87 -11.86
N GLN A 255 -26.13 -16.39 -10.62
CA GLN A 255 -26.62 -17.14 -9.47
C GLN A 255 -28.10 -17.52 -9.60
N GLU A 256 -28.95 -16.61 -10.06
CA GLU A 256 -30.37 -16.86 -10.31
C GLU A 256 -30.56 -17.92 -11.41
N VAL A 257 -29.80 -17.81 -12.51
CA VAL A 257 -29.86 -18.76 -13.63
C VAL A 257 -29.41 -20.15 -13.21
N PHE A 258 -28.32 -20.27 -12.45
CA PHE A 258 -27.81 -21.57 -12.03
C PHE A 258 -28.67 -22.22 -10.93
N SER A 259 -29.19 -21.42 -9.98
CA SER A 259 -30.10 -21.93 -8.95
C SER A 259 -31.44 -22.40 -9.53
N SER A 260 -31.92 -21.78 -10.61
CA SER A 260 -33.20 -22.07 -11.26
C SER A 260 -33.06 -22.61 -12.69
N LEU A 261 -31.98 -23.35 -12.98
CA LEU A 261 -31.62 -23.77 -14.34
C LEU A 261 -32.74 -24.53 -15.06
N ARG A 262 -33.43 -25.44 -14.35
CA ARG A 262 -34.53 -26.22 -14.93
C ARG A 262 -35.68 -25.31 -15.39
N THR A 263 -35.98 -24.26 -14.63
CA THR A 263 -36.99 -23.25 -14.97
C THR A 263 -36.57 -22.43 -16.18
N VAL A 264 -35.33 -21.96 -16.22
CA VAL A 264 -34.83 -21.19 -17.38
C VAL A 264 -34.89 -22.03 -18.66
N LEU A 265 -34.55 -23.31 -18.58
CA LEU A 265 -34.64 -24.22 -19.72
C LEU A 265 -36.08 -24.55 -20.11
N SER A 266 -37.00 -24.75 -19.15
CA SER A 266 -38.41 -25.03 -19.44
C SER A 266 -39.11 -23.86 -20.15
N PHE A 267 -38.70 -22.62 -19.86
CA PHE A 267 -39.21 -21.43 -20.54
C PHE A 267 -38.37 -21.01 -21.76
N ASN A 268 -37.36 -21.80 -22.16
CA ASN A 268 -36.43 -21.48 -23.24
C ASN A 268 -35.77 -20.09 -23.10
N GLY A 269 -35.53 -19.66 -21.85
CA GLY A 269 -35.05 -18.33 -21.48
C GLY A 269 -33.54 -18.13 -21.54
N SER A 270 -32.78 -19.12 -22.01
CA SER A 270 -31.30 -19.10 -22.00
C SER A 270 -30.71 -17.91 -22.74
N LYS A 271 -31.19 -17.61 -23.95
CA LYS A 271 -30.73 -16.45 -24.75
C LYS A 271 -31.06 -15.12 -24.10
N TYR A 272 -32.22 -15.01 -23.44
CA TYR A 272 -32.62 -13.80 -22.73
C TYR A 272 -31.65 -13.53 -21.58
N GLN A 273 -31.40 -14.54 -20.74
CA GLN A 273 -30.51 -14.41 -19.59
C GLN A 273 -29.05 -14.17 -20.00
N GLN A 274 -28.58 -14.83 -21.07
CA GLN A 274 -27.26 -14.57 -21.64
C GLN A 274 -27.10 -13.09 -22.03
N LYS A 275 -28.10 -12.50 -22.69
CA LYS A 275 -28.05 -11.09 -23.12
C LYS A 275 -28.05 -10.13 -21.93
N GLN A 276 -28.78 -10.45 -20.87
CA GLN A 276 -28.77 -9.66 -19.63
C GLN A 276 -27.41 -9.72 -18.93
N TYR A 277 -26.81 -10.91 -18.84
CA TYR A 277 -25.47 -11.09 -18.30
C TYR A 277 -24.40 -10.35 -19.12
N GLU A 278 -24.43 -10.48 -20.44
CA GLU A 278 -23.49 -9.80 -21.35
C GLU A 278 -23.58 -8.26 -21.23
N LYS A 279 -24.79 -7.72 -21.03
CA LYS A 279 -25.01 -6.28 -20.84
C LYS A 279 -24.28 -5.77 -19.60
N GLU A 280 -24.40 -6.46 -18.47
CA GLU A 280 -23.72 -6.07 -17.22
C GLU A 280 -22.20 -6.26 -17.34
N LEU A 281 -21.72 -7.30 -18.04
CA LEU A 281 -20.30 -7.49 -18.30
C LEU A 281 -19.68 -6.38 -19.15
N LYS A 282 -20.35 -5.94 -20.23
CA LYS A 282 -19.87 -4.82 -21.06
C LYS A 282 -19.77 -3.52 -20.26
N LEU A 283 -20.69 -3.30 -19.33
CA LEU A 283 -20.65 -2.14 -18.45
C LEU A 283 -19.49 -2.26 -17.44
N ASN A 284 -19.28 -3.45 -16.88
CA ASN A 284 -18.15 -3.74 -16.00
C ASN A 284 -16.79 -3.53 -16.70
N GLU A 285 -16.66 -3.99 -17.94
CA GLU A 285 -15.47 -3.81 -18.78
C GLU A 285 -15.13 -2.32 -18.93
N TRP A 286 -16.13 -1.48 -19.21
CA TRP A 286 -15.92 -0.03 -19.34
C TRP A 286 -15.38 0.62 -18.06
N TYR A 287 -15.95 0.30 -16.90
CA TYR A 287 -15.46 0.80 -15.62
C TYR A 287 -14.05 0.28 -15.31
N THR A 288 -13.77 -0.97 -15.65
CA THR A 288 -12.44 -1.58 -15.50
C THR A 288 -11.40 -0.85 -16.34
N VAL A 289 -11.67 -0.60 -17.62
CA VAL A 289 -10.77 0.14 -18.51
C VAL A 289 -10.50 1.55 -17.99
N ARG A 290 -11.53 2.26 -17.49
CA ARG A 290 -11.36 3.61 -16.94
C ARG A 290 -10.56 3.62 -15.64
N LYS A 291 -10.81 2.64 -14.75
CA LYS A 291 -10.01 2.43 -13.53
C LYS A 291 -8.55 2.19 -13.88
N ASP A 292 -8.29 1.27 -14.80
CA ASP A 292 -6.92 0.87 -15.16
C ASP A 292 -6.19 2.00 -15.91
N ALA A 293 -6.88 2.75 -16.77
CA ALA A 293 -6.31 3.94 -17.40
C ALA A 293 -5.97 5.03 -16.37
N ALA A 294 -6.83 5.26 -15.38
CA ALA A 294 -6.55 6.20 -14.29
C ALA A 294 -5.36 5.73 -13.44
N PHE A 295 -5.31 4.44 -13.09
CA PHE A 295 -4.19 3.85 -12.34
C PHE A 295 -2.87 3.89 -13.12
N GLY A 296 -2.88 3.55 -14.40
CA GLY A 296 -1.70 3.63 -15.27
C GLY A 296 -1.17 5.05 -15.40
N THR A 297 -2.07 6.04 -15.57
CA THR A 297 -1.71 7.46 -15.59
C THR A 297 -1.11 7.90 -14.26
N PHE A 298 -1.68 7.45 -13.14
CA PHE A 298 -1.15 7.75 -11.81
C PHE A 298 0.26 7.19 -11.60
N MET A 299 0.51 5.92 -11.97
CA MET A 299 1.84 5.31 -11.87
C MET A 299 2.87 6.00 -12.78
N GLY A 300 2.46 6.42 -13.98
CA GLY A 300 3.29 7.24 -14.86
C GLY A 300 3.62 8.61 -14.25
N TRP A 301 2.63 9.28 -13.63
CA TRP A 301 2.81 10.57 -12.96
C TRP A 301 3.77 10.47 -11.76
N LEU A 302 3.63 9.42 -10.94
CA LEU A 302 4.56 9.16 -9.82
C LEU A 302 5.99 8.92 -10.32
N SER A 303 6.14 8.16 -11.41
CA SER A 303 7.45 7.91 -12.04
C SER A 303 8.07 9.21 -12.56
N PHE A 304 7.26 10.09 -13.16
CA PHE A 304 7.69 11.41 -13.60
C PHE A 304 8.19 12.27 -12.43
N ILE A 305 7.43 12.37 -11.33
CA ILE A 305 7.86 13.11 -10.13
C ILE A 305 9.19 12.55 -9.59
N ASN A 306 9.38 11.23 -9.61
CA ASN A 306 10.63 10.62 -9.16
C ASN A 306 11.84 11.11 -9.98
N PHE A 307 11.72 11.22 -11.31
CA PHE A 307 12.76 11.83 -12.14
C PHE A 307 12.95 13.33 -11.87
N VAL A 308 11.87 14.05 -11.56
CA VAL A 308 11.96 15.46 -11.15
C VAL A 308 12.73 15.59 -9.84
N VAL A 309 12.53 14.70 -8.85
CA VAL A 309 13.32 14.67 -7.61
C VAL A 309 14.81 14.53 -7.93
N TYR A 310 15.20 13.58 -8.78
CA TYR A 310 16.61 13.44 -9.18
C TYR A 310 17.14 14.69 -9.89
N SER A 311 16.38 15.23 -10.85
CA SER A 311 16.80 16.41 -11.61
C SER A 311 16.98 17.64 -10.70
N VAL A 312 15.97 17.99 -9.91
CA VAL A 312 16.01 19.13 -8.98
C VAL A 312 17.10 18.91 -7.95
N GLY A 313 17.19 17.71 -7.38
CA GLY A 313 18.17 17.35 -6.37
C GLY A 313 19.61 17.53 -6.82
N PHE A 314 19.96 17.01 -8.00
CA PHE A 314 21.31 17.13 -8.52
C PHE A 314 21.62 18.54 -9.06
N THR A 315 20.66 19.22 -9.67
CA THR A 315 20.87 20.59 -10.15
C THR A 315 21.08 21.56 -9.00
N PHE A 316 20.16 21.60 -8.02
CA PHE A 316 20.33 22.48 -6.86
C PHE A 316 21.45 22.02 -5.95
N GLY A 317 21.67 20.70 -5.80
CA GLY A 317 22.81 20.17 -5.07
C GLY A 317 24.15 20.64 -5.64
N SER A 318 24.32 20.62 -6.97
CA SER A 318 25.55 21.08 -7.61
C SER A 318 25.75 22.60 -7.51
N ILE A 319 24.68 23.40 -7.63
CA ILE A 319 24.73 24.85 -7.40
C ILE A 319 25.15 25.15 -5.95
N LEU A 320 24.59 24.44 -4.98
CA LEU A 320 24.86 24.64 -3.56
C LEU A 320 26.29 24.18 -3.18
N MET A 321 26.81 23.16 -3.87
CA MET A 321 28.22 22.76 -3.77
C MET A 321 29.16 23.83 -4.35
N ALA A 322 28.82 24.45 -5.48
CA ALA A 322 29.66 25.43 -6.15
C ALA A 322 29.66 26.82 -5.47
N TYR A 323 28.52 27.27 -4.94
CA TYR A 323 28.32 28.65 -4.47
C TYR A 323 27.89 28.75 -2.98
N GLY A 324 27.94 27.66 -2.22
CA GLY A 324 27.48 27.63 -0.82
C GLY A 324 28.42 28.37 0.14
N ASN A 325 27.92 29.43 0.80
CA ASN A 325 28.70 30.31 1.68
C ASN A 325 29.04 29.76 3.08
N HIS A 326 28.35 28.72 3.58
CA HIS A 326 28.44 28.34 5.01
C HIS A 326 28.80 26.87 5.29
N ARG A 327 28.70 25.98 4.30
CA ARG A 327 29.16 24.59 4.35
C ARG A 327 29.13 24.07 2.91
N SER A 328 30.28 23.92 2.26
CA SER A 328 30.34 23.31 0.93
C SER A 328 29.77 21.90 1.02
N LEU A 329 28.64 21.63 0.36
CA LEU A 329 28.10 20.28 0.27
C LEU A 329 29.15 19.38 -0.37
N THR A 330 29.36 18.24 0.22
CA THR A 330 30.14 17.17 -0.42
C THR A 330 29.28 16.42 -1.43
N ILE A 331 29.91 15.87 -2.47
CA ILE A 331 29.24 15.03 -3.48
C ILE A 331 28.50 13.86 -2.81
N SER A 332 29.09 13.30 -1.74
CA SER A 332 28.48 12.25 -0.92
C SER A 332 27.18 12.71 -0.26
N GLU A 333 27.15 13.89 0.37
CA GLU A 333 25.93 14.43 1.00
C GLU A 333 24.82 14.66 -0.03
N ILE A 334 25.13 15.18 -1.22
CA ILE A 334 24.15 15.34 -2.31
C ILE A 334 23.56 13.99 -2.69
N LEU A 335 24.42 13.00 -2.97
CA LEU A 335 23.98 11.66 -3.37
C LEU A 335 23.08 11.02 -2.32
N VAL A 336 23.44 11.10 -1.04
CA VAL A 336 22.64 10.52 0.05
C VAL A 336 21.29 11.20 0.15
N VAL A 337 21.25 12.54 0.20
CA VAL A 337 19.99 13.30 0.34
C VAL A 337 19.05 13.03 -0.83
N VAL A 338 19.55 13.06 -2.07
CA VAL A 338 18.73 12.81 -3.27
C VAL A 338 18.15 11.39 -3.26
N ASN A 339 18.98 10.38 -2.96
CA ASN A 339 18.52 8.99 -2.91
C ASN A 339 17.56 8.72 -1.75
N MET A 340 17.73 9.39 -0.60
CA MET A 340 16.81 9.29 0.54
C MET A 340 15.42 9.84 0.21
N PHE A 341 15.35 10.98 -0.49
CA PHE A 341 14.08 11.54 -0.97
C PHE A 341 13.43 10.65 -2.04
N ALA A 342 14.22 10.07 -2.96
CA ALA A 342 13.71 9.12 -3.94
C ALA A 342 13.15 7.85 -3.27
N GLN A 343 13.83 7.33 -2.23
CA GLN A 343 13.31 6.21 -1.43
C GLN A 343 12.05 6.57 -0.66
N ALA A 344 11.98 7.78 -0.07
CA ALA A 344 10.76 8.26 0.58
C ALA A 344 9.57 8.23 -0.40
N LEU A 345 9.80 8.65 -1.65
CA LEU A 345 8.81 8.57 -2.72
C LEU A 345 8.43 7.13 -3.03
N GLY A 346 9.42 6.23 -3.17
CA GLY A 346 9.20 4.81 -3.43
C GLY A 346 8.36 4.12 -2.35
N TYR A 347 8.56 4.46 -1.08
CA TYR A 347 7.72 3.95 0.00
C TYR A 347 6.27 4.46 -0.11
N LEU A 348 6.09 5.72 -0.48
CA LEU A 348 4.75 6.29 -0.64
C LEU A 348 4.00 5.72 -1.85
N THR A 349 4.67 5.44 -2.97
CA THR A 349 4.05 4.78 -4.12
C THR A 349 3.65 3.35 -3.79
N ALA A 350 4.47 2.63 -3.02
CA ALA A 350 4.17 1.28 -2.57
C ALA A 350 2.91 1.21 -1.69
N ILE A 351 2.57 2.27 -0.95
CA ILE A 351 1.36 2.33 -0.10
C ILE A 351 0.06 2.37 -0.91
N GLY A 352 0.07 2.89 -2.15
CA GLY A 352 -1.15 3.13 -2.93
C GLY A 352 -2.07 1.90 -3.11
N PRO A 353 -1.59 0.78 -3.70
CA PRO A 353 -2.38 -0.43 -3.89
C PRO A 353 -2.96 -1.01 -2.59
N PHE A 354 -2.25 -0.80 -1.48
CA PHE A 354 -2.63 -1.32 -0.18
C PHE A 354 -3.87 -0.64 0.41
N PHE A 355 -4.08 0.65 0.15
CA PHE A 355 -5.31 1.34 0.58
C PHE A 355 -6.57 0.75 -0.06
N GLN A 356 -6.50 0.41 -1.35
CA GLN A 356 -7.63 -0.20 -2.05
C GLN A 356 -7.98 -1.55 -1.44
N SER A 357 -6.98 -2.38 -1.20
CA SER A 357 -7.19 -3.69 -0.60
C SER A 357 -7.75 -3.61 0.83
N ILE A 358 -7.37 -2.62 1.63
CA ILE A 358 -7.98 -2.43 2.96
C ILE A 358 -9.47 -2.10 2.84
N SER A 359 -9.85 -1.22 1.92
CA SER A 359 -11.24 -0.83 1.72
C SER A 359 -12.10 -2.02 1.28
N GLU A 360 -11.58 -2.85 0.38
CA GLU A 360 -12.23 -4.09 -0.05
C GLU A 360 -12.39 -5.06 1.14
N ALA A 361 -11.37 -5.17 2.00
CA ALA A 361 -11.39 -6.03 3.18
C ALA A 361 -12.47 -5.61 4.15
N GLN A 362 -12.56 -4.31 4.43
CA GLN A 362 -13.54 -3.75 5.34
C GLN A 362 -14.95 -3.96 4.81
N GLY A 363 -15.16 -3.79 3.50
CA GLY A 363 -16.44 -4.05 2.85
C GLY A 363 -16.86 -5.53 2.95
N ALA A 364 -15.95 -6.45 2.66
CA ALA A 364 -16.22 -7.89 2.77
C ALA A 364 -16.43 -8.34 4.23
N ALA A 365 -15.72 -7.73 5.17
CA ALA A 365 -15.84 -8.02 6.60
C ALA A 365 -17.24 -7.71 7.15
N VAL A 366 -17.91 -6.65 6.67
CA VAL A 366 -19.23 -6.24 7.20
C VAL A 366 -20.21 -7.40 7.11
N THR A 367 -20.41 -7.96 5.92
CA THR A 367 -21.40 -9.03 5.70
C THR A 367 -21.07 -10.28 6.53
N VAL A 368 -19.78 -10.63 6.63
CA VAL A 368 -19.36 -11.81 7.40
C VAL A 368 -19.55 -11.59 8.89
N PHE A 369 -19.19 -10.42 9.42
CA PHE A 369 -19.31 -10.11 10.84
C PHE A 369 -20.77 -9.96 11.26
N GLN A 370 -21.61 -9.34 10.44
CA GLN A 370 -23.06 -9.29 10.67
C GLN A 370 -23.64 -10.68 10.80
N LEU A 371 -23.35 -11.60 9.87
CA LEU A 371 -23.83 -12.98 9.94
C LEU A 371 -23.34 -13.72 11.20
N ILE A 372 -22.10 -13.49 11.62
CA ILE A 372 -21.55 -14.12 12.83
C ILE A 372 -22.21 -13.55 14.08
N ASP A 373 -22.34 -12.23 14.16
CA ASP A 373 -22.91 -11.54 15.32
C ASP A 373 -24.43 -11.83 15.42
N GLU A 374 -25.18 -11.83 14.31
CA GLU A 374 -26.60 -12.24 14.27
C GLU A 374 -26.80 -13.70 14.70
N ALA A 375 -25.96 -14.62 14.24
CA ALA A 375 -26.03 -16.02 14.66
C ALA A 375 -25.70 -16.18 16.15
N HIS A 376 -24.80 -15.34 16.69
CA HIS A 376 -24.49 -15.33 18.11
C HIS A 376 -25.66 -14.79 18.94
N ASP A 377 -26.25 -13.67 18.53
CA ASP A 377 -27.39 -13.05 19.21
C ASP A 377 -28.63 -13.94 19.18
N ALA A 378 -28.88 -14.66 18.08
CA ALA A 378 -29.95 -15.65 18.01
C ALA A 378 -29.74 -16.81 19.02
N ASN A 379 -28.51 -17.32 19.13
CA ASN A 379 -28.17 -18.38 20.10
C ASN A 379 -28.19 -17.88 21.55
N ILE A 380 -27.81 -16.62 21.81
CA ILE A 380 -27.92 -16.01 23.14
C ILE A 380 -29.38 -15.84 23.49
N ASN A 381 -30.21 -15.24 22.63
CA ASN A 381 -31.64 -15.08 22.89
C ASN A 381 -32.30 -16.44 23.12
N GLU A 382 -31.98 -17.48 22.35
CA GLU A 382 -32.48 -18.84 22.61
C GLU A 382 -32.05 -19.34 23.99
N ARG A 383 -30.79 -19.13 24.40
CA ARG A 383 -30.31 -19.51 25.74
C ARG A 383 -30.87 -18.66 26.87
N GLU A 384 -31.05 -17.36 26.70
CA GLU A 384 -31.65 -16.45 27.68
C GLU A 384 -33.14 -16.76 27.84
N ILE A 385 -33.86 -17.00 26.74
CA ILE A 385 -35.25 -17.48 26.76
C ILE A 385 -35.33 -18.84 27.46
N LEU A 386 -34.36 -19.73 27.24
CA LEU A 386 -34.29 -20.99 27.97
C LEU A 386 -33.97 -20.74 29.45
N GLU A 387 -32.96 -19.95 29.81
CA GLU A 387 -32.48 -19.73 31.18
C GLU A 387 -33.47 -18.94 32.06
N GLU A 388 -34.16 -17.93 31.52
CA GLU A 388 -35.18 -17.16 32.25
C GLU A 388 -36.43 -18.03 32.54
N ASN A 389 -36.72 -18.99 31.65
CA ASN A 389 -37.77 -20.01 31.87
C ASN A 389 -37.28 -21.27 32.63
N ILE A 390 -35.98 -21.43 32.90
CA ILE A 390 -35.38 -22.57 33.63
C ILE A 390 -35.42 -22.40 35.16
N SER A 391 -35.82 -21.23 35.68
CA SER A 391 -36.17 -21.14 37.12
C SER A 391 -37.35 -22.07 37.49
N ASP A 392 -38.14 -22.51 36.50
CA ASP A 392 -39.09 -23.61 36.58
C ASP A 392 -38.75 -24.70 35.55
N GLU A 393 -37.56 -25.31 35.61
CA GLU A 393 -37.31 -26.58 34.92
C GLU A 393 -38.14 -27.71 35.58
N ARG A 394 -39.46 -27.66 35.40
CA ARG A 394 -40.24 -28.88 35.36
C ARG A 394 -39.75 -29.61 34.13
N SER A 395 -38.80 -30.52 34.32
CA SER A 395 -38.69 -31.69 33.47
C SER A 395 -40.10 -32.28 33.38
N ILE A 396 -40.82 -31.97 32.29
CA ILE A 396 -42.16 -32.50 32.06
C ILE A 396 -41.94 -33.96 31.70
N SER A 397 -41.81 -34.81 32.73
CA SER A 397 -41.50 -36.22 32.57
C SER A 397 -42.59 -36.97 31.82
N ASN A 398 -43.82 -36.42 31.80
CA ASN A 398 -44.98 -36.93 31.07
C ASN A 398 -45.69 -35.80 30.30
N ILE A 399 -45.35 -35.64 29.02
CA ILE A 399 -46.11 -34.79 28.09
C ILE A 399 -47.33 -35.58 27.62
N ASN A 400 -48.53 -35.12 28.00
CA ASN A 400 -49.78 -35.79 27.62
C ASN A 400 -50.10 -35.63 26.11
N GLY A 401 -49.64 -34.53 25.49
CA GLY A 401 -49.76 -34.27 24.05
C GLY A 401 -51.01 -33.49 23.62
N ASP A 402 -51.74 -32.88 24.55
CA ASP A 402 -52.82 -31.92 24.23
C ASP A 402 -52.20 -30.58 23.78
N ILE A 403 -52.64 -30.05 22.63
CA ILE A 403 -52.17 -28.79 22.04
C ILE A 403 -53.37 -27.85 21.88
N GLU A 404 -53.27 -26.64 22.43
CA GLU A 404 -54.32 -25.62 22.33
C GLU A 404 -53.75 -24.32 21.74
N PHE A 405 -54.47 -23.78 20.75
CA PHE A 405 -54.30 -22.43 20.24
C PHE A 405 -55.48 -21.61 20.76
N ASP A 406 -55.23 -20.56 21.52
CA ASP A 406 -56.26 -19.64 22.00
C ASP A 406 -56.02 -18.22 21.50
N ASN A 407 -56.96 -17.71 20.70
CA ASN A 407 -56.94 -16.35 20.12
C ASN A 407 -55.63 -16.02 19.38
N VAL A 408 -55.06 -17.00 18.68
CA VAL A 408 -53.78 -16.80 18.00
C VAL A 408 -53.97 -15.97 16.74
N SER A 409 -53.33 -14.81 16.70
CA SER A 409 -53.24 -13.96 15.52
C SER A 409 -51.80 -13.86 15.04
N PHE A 410 -51.58 -14.03 13.74
CA PHE A 410 -50.24 -14.07 13.15
C PHE A 410 -50.24 -13.47 11.75
N SER A 411 -49.24 -12.63 11.48
CA SER A 411 -48.90 -12.14 10.14
C SER A 411 -47.45 -12.53 9.83
N TYR A 412 -47.17 -12.94 8.60
CA TYR A 412 -45.79 -13.14 8.18
C TYR A 412 -45.05 -11.78 8.15
N PRO A 413 -43.80 -11.67 8.65
CA PRO A 413 -43.05 -10.41 8.65
C PRO A 413 -42.87 -9.79 7.25
N SER A 414 -42.79 -10.62 6.20
CA SER A 414 -42.71 -10.15 4.82
C SER A 414 -44.00 -9.50 4.30
N ARG A 415 -45.12 -9.67 5.01
CA ARG A 415 -46.45 -9.15 4.69
C ARG A 415 -47.23 -8.81 5.97
N GLU A 416 -46.72 -7.87 6.76
CA GLU A 416 -47.34 -7.49 8.04
C GLU A 416 -48.82 -7.07 7.90
N ASN A 417 -49.16 -6.44 6.77
CA ASN A 417 -50.52 -5.99 6.43
C ASN A 417 -51.50 -7.13 6.09
N ALA A 418 -51.03 -8.37 5.92
CA ALA A 418 -51.86 -9.53 5.60
C ALA A 418 -51.79 -10.54 6.75
N THR A 419 -52.84 -10.54 7.57
CA THR A 419 -53.00 -11.50 8.67
C THR A 419 -53.24 -12.90 8.13
N ALA A 420 -52.33 -13.82 8.43
CA ALA A 420 -52.39 -15.22 8.01
C ALA A 420 -53.24 -16.08 8.95
N LEU A 421 -53.18 -15.80 10.26
CA LEU A 421 -54.09 -16.38 11.26
C LEU A 421 -54.77 -15.23 11.99
N ASN A 422 -56.09 -15.25 12.08
CA ASN A 422 -56.87 -14.20 12.75
C ASN A 422 -57.71 -14.83 13.85
N ASN A 423 -57.31 -14.60 15.11
CA ASN A 423 -57.97 -15.11 16.32
C ASN A 423 -58.30 -16.61 16.26
N LEU A 424 -57.36 -17.43 15.78
CA LEU A 424 -57.53 -18.87 15.69
C LEU A 424 -57.72 -19.48 17.08
N LYS A 425 -58.80 -20.25 17.25
CA LYS A 425 -59.03 -21.14 18.39
C LYS A 425 -59.08 -22.59 17.92
N LEU A 426 -58.19 -23.42 18.42
CA LEU A 426 -58.09 -24.84 18.04
C LEU A 426 -57.61 -25.65 19.25
N ILE A 427 -58.25 -26.79 19.52
CA ILE A 427 -57.78 -27.76 20.51
C ILE A 427 -57.55 -29.08 19.79
N ALA A 428 -56.29 -29.52 19.73
CA ALA A 428 -55.89 -30.83 19.25
C ALA A 428 -55.57 -31.73 20.46
N ARG A 429 -56.37 -32.78 20.64
CA ARG A 429 -56.28 -33.65 21.83
C ARG A 429 -55.18 -34.69 21.69
N ALA A 430 -54.62 -35.08 22.82
CA ALA A 430 -53.69 -36.19 22.96
C ALA A 430 -54.22 -37.47 22.29
N ASN A 431 -53.33 -38.20 21.61
CA ASN A 431 -53.63 -39.45 20.91
C ASN A 431 -54.69 -39.35 19.79
N GLN A 432 -55.00 -38.14 19.30
CA GLN A 432 -55.87 -37.93 18.14
C GLN A 432 -55.09 -37.36 16.96
N THR A 433 -55.50 -37.74 15.74
CA THR A 433 -55.03 -37.10 14.52
C THR A 433 -55.99 -35.97 14.16
N THR A 434 -55.55 -34.73 14.35
CA THR A 434 -56.32 -33.55 13.92
C THR A 434 -55.87 -33.14 12.52
N ALA A 435 -56.78 -33.16 11.55
CA ALA A 435 -56.50 -32.70 10.20
C ALA A 435 -56.99 -31.25 10.03
N LEU A 436 -56.10 -30.37 9.55
CA LEU A 436 -56.44 -29.01 9.14
C LEU A 436 -56.64 -29.00 7.63
N VAL A 437 -57.82 -28.58 7.20
CA VAL A 437 -58.19 -28.48 5.78
C VAL A 437 -58.76 -27.10 5.50
N GLY A 438 -58.47 -26.56 4.32
CA GLY A 438 -58.91 -25.24 3.90
C GLY A 438 -58.53 -24.99 2.45
N SER A 439 -59.10 -23.93 1.87
CA SER A 439 -58.62 -23.38 0.59
C SER A 439 -57.20 -22.81 0.74
N SER A 440 -56.53 -22.49 -0.37
CA SER A 440 -55.26 -21.78 -0.31
C SER A 440 -55.45 -20.35 0.22
N GLY A 441 -54.72 -20.00 1.26
CA GLY A 441 -54.88 -18.73 2.01
C GLY A 441 -55.97 -18.83 3.07
#